data_AF-A0A4Y8TBF6-F1
#
_entry.id   AF-A0A4Y8TBF6-F1
#
_cell.length_a   1.000
_cell.length_b   1.000
_cell.length_c   1.000
_cell.angle_alpha   90.00
_cell.angle_beta   90.00
_cell.angle_gamma   90.00
#
_symmetry.space_group_name_H-M   'P 1'
#
loop_
_entity.id
_entity.type
_entity.pdbx_description
1 polymer ?
#
loop_
_entity_poly.entity_id
_entity_poly.type
_entity_poly.pdbx_seq_one_letter_code
_entity_poly.pdbx_strand_id
1 'polypeptide(L)'
;MLIVVMTLLVTALAACRNNRNPEEVATAYFEDAKEGNVKDFGELFTPEAKKIVAFVGGNADLMKSVSKDLKSYKIRKVEEKNEIATVTVDAVYKGNPKKVIVIELEKTDDGWKISKS
;
A
#
# COMPACT_ATOMS: atom_id res chain seq x y z
N MET A 1 -12.27 -17.00 14.70
CA MET A 1 -13.07 -16.56 13.54
C MET A 1 -12.59 -15.26 12.87
N LEU A 2 -11.65 -14.48 13.43
CA LEU A 2 -11.14 -13.26 12.77
C LEU A 2 -10.13 -13.53 11.64
N ILE A 3 -9.29 -14.56 11.79
CA ILE A 3 -8.21 -14.91 10.84
C ILE A 3 -8.79 -15.33 9.47
N VAL A 4 -9.95 -15.99 9.46
CA VAL A 4 -10.62 -16.45 8.23
C VAL A 4 -11.17 -15.27 7.41
N VAL A 5 -11.62 -14.20 8.06
CA VAL A 5 -12.14 -12.99 7.38
C VAL A 5 -11.02 -12.18 6.76
N MET A 6 -9.89 -12.04 7.47
CA MET A 6 -8.73 -11.30 6.96
C MET A 6 -8.08 -12.02 5.77
N THR A 7 -7.96 -13.35 5.83
CA THR A 7 -7.44 -14.17 4.71
C THR A 7 -8.37 -14.20 3.50
N LEU A 8 -9.69 -14.21 3.69
CA LEU A 8 -10.66 -14.08 2.59
C LEU A 8 -10.57 -12.71 1.87
N LEU A 9 -10.38 -11.62 2.61
CA LEU A 9 -10.17 -10.29 2.01
C LEU A 9 -8.91 -10.26 1.14
N VAL A 10 -7.79 -10.80 1.61
CA VAL A 10 -6.51 -10.82 0.88
C VAL A 10 -6.65 -11.59 -0.45
N THR A 11 -7.36 -12.72 -0.46
CA THR A 11 -7.60 -13.49 -1.71
C THR A 11 -8.51 -12.77 -2.70
N ALA A 12 -9.47 -11.97 -2.23
CA ALA A 12 -10.33 -11.17 -3.10
C ALA A 12 -9.60 -9.95 -3.68
N LEU A 13 -8.70 -9.32 -2.91
CA LEU A 13 -7.89 -8.20 -3.40
C LEU A 13 -6.96 -8.58 -4.56
N ALA A 14 -6.48 -9.83 -4.62
CA ALA A 14 -5.64 -10.32 -5.71
C ALA A 14 -6.42 -10.46 -7.04
N ALA A 15 -7.71 -10.84 -6.97
CA ALA A 15 -8.57 -11.07 -8.13
C ALA A 15 -9.16 -9.77 -8.74
N CYS A 16 -9.28 -8.70 -7.95
CA CYS A 16 -9.81 -7.40 -8.39
C CYS A 16 -8.72 -6.32 -8.52
N ARG A 17 -7.50 -6.69 -8.90
CA ARG A 17 -6.32 -5.80 -8.91
C ARG A 17 -6.53 -4.44 -9.59
N ASN A 18 -7.30 -4.41 -10.69
CA ASN A 18 -7.59 -3.20 -11.47
C ASN A 18 -8.80 -2.39 -10.96
N ASN A 19 -9.60 -2.94 -10.05
CA ASN A 19 -10.82 -2.30 -9.52
C ASN A 19 -10.67 -1.89 -8.04
N ARG A 20 -9.45 -1.95 -7.50
CA ARG A 20 -9.19 -1.57 -6.10
C ARG A 20 -9.53 -0.11 -5.89
N ASN A 21 -10.29 0.17 -4.82
CA ASN A 21 -10.46 1.52 -4.32
C ASN A 21 -9.17 2.01 -3.59
N PRO A 22 -9.03 3.30 -3.27
CA PRO A 22 -7.81 3.81 -2.63
C PRO A 22 -7.45 3.13 -1.30
N GLU A 23 -8.45 2.75 -0.51
CA GLU A 23 -8.26 2.04 0.76
C GLU A 23 -7.65 0.65 0.55
N GLU A 24 -8.12 -0.07 -0.46
CA GLU A 24 -7.64 -1.40 -0.85
C GLU A 24 -6.21 -1.34 -1.40
N VAL A 25 -5.87 -0.30 -2.17
CA VAL A 25 -4.49 -0.10 -2.66
C VAL A 25 -3.54 0.18 -1.49
N ALA A 26 -3.92 1.06 -0.56
CA ALA A 26 -3.13 1.32 0.65
C ALA A 26 -3.02 0.08 1.55
N THR A 27 -4.05 -0.74 1.64
CA THR A 27 -4.02 -2.01 2.36
C THR A 27 -3.02 -2.97 1.72
N ALA A 28 -3.09 -3.14 0.40
CA ALA A 28 -2.16 -3.99 -0.35
C ALA A 28 -0.70 -3.54 -0.18
N TYR A 29 -0.43 -2.23 -0.11
CA TYR A 29 0.93 -1.71 0.14
C TYR A 29 1.57 -2.28 1.41
N PHE A 30 0.81 -2.37 2.52
CA PHE A 30 1.33 -2.93 3.77
C PHE A 30 1.32 -4.45 3.78
N GLU A 31 0.28 -5.10 3.24
CA GLU A 31 0.18 -6.56 3.25
C GLU A 31 1.17 -7.21 2.28
N ASP A 32 1.28 -6.73 1.04
CA ASP A 32 2.29 -7.21 0.07
C ASP A 32 3.71 -7.04 0.65
N ALA A 33 3.93 -5.96 1.42
CA ALA A 33 5.21 -5.72 2.08
C ALA A 33 5.52 -6.68 3.23
N LYS A 34 4.52 -7.11 3.99
CA LYS A 34 4.66 -8.12 5.03
C LYS A 34 4.85 -9.52 4.44
N GLU A 35 4.11 -9.83 3.38
CA GLU A 35 4.14 -11.14 2.71
C GLU A 35 5.38 -11.31 1.83
N GLY A 36 6.09 -10.23 1.52
CA GLY A 36 7.30 -10.27 0.70
C GLY A 36 7.01 -10.37 -0.80
N ASN A 37 5.82 -9.95 -1.24
CA ASN A 37 5.37 -10.07 -2.62
C ASN A 37 5.88 -8.91 -3.48
N VAL A 38 7.18 -8.94 -3.81
CA VAL A 38 7.89 -7.85 -4.52
C VAL A 38 7.24 -7.47 -5.84
N LYS A 39 6.70 -8.46 -6.58
CA LYS A 39 6.07 -8.23 -7.87
C LYS A 39 4.78 -7.43 -7.71
N ASP A 40 3.88 -7.91 -6.86
CA ASP A 40 2.57 -7.30 -6.66
C ASP A 40 2.69 -5.94 -5.98
N PHE A 41 3.61 -5.82 -5.01
CA PHE A 41 3.98 -4.55 -4.39
C PHE A 41 4.42 -3.51 -5.44
N GLY A 42 5.26 -3.91 -6.39
CA GLY A 42 5.69 -3.05 -7.48
C GLY A 42 4.55 -2.61 -8.41
N GLU A 43 3.53 -3.45 -8.60
CA GLU A 43 2.37 -3.13 -9.44
C GLU A 43 1.43 -2.10 -8.84
N LEU A 44 1.58 -1.77 -7.54
CA LEU A 44 0.81 -0.72 -6.88
C LEU A 44 1.18 0.69 -7.35
N PHE A 45 2.37 0.88 -7.90
CA PHE A 45 2.92 2.21 -8.20
C PHE A 45 2.65 2.65 -9.65
N THR A 46 2.49 3.96 -9.83
CA THR A 46 2.49 4.59 -11.16
C THR A 46 3.85 4.38 -11.86
N PRO A 47 3.91 4.44 -13.21
CA PRO A 47 5.19 4.36 -13.93
C PRO A 47 6.22 5.40 -13.45
N GLU A 48 5.76 6.60 -13.12
CA GLU A 48 6.57 7.71 -12.61
C GLU A 48 7.13 7.37 -11.22
N ALA A 49 6.28 6.91 -10.31
CA ALA A 49 6.71 6.50 -8.98
C ALA A 49 7.71 5.33 -9.02
N LYS A 50 7.51 4.35 -9.92
CA LYS A 50 8.46 3.23 -10.13
C LYS A 50 9.87 3.71 -10.47
N LYS A 51 10.02 4.80 -11.22
CA LYS A 51 11.35 5.38 -11.53
C LYS A 51 12.05 5.86 -10.27
N ILE A 52 11.31 6.48 -9.34
CA ILE A 52 11.83 6.93 -8.04
C ILE A 52 12.15 5.73 -7.16
N VAL A 53 11.26 4.74 -7.10
CA VAL A 53 11.48 3.51 -6.32
C VAL A 53 12.75 2.80 -6.80
N ALA A 54 13.00 2.74 -8.10
CA ALA A 54 14.23 2.16 -8.66
C ALA A 54 15.49 2.91 -8.19
N PHE A 55 15.43 4.24 -8.04
CA PHE A 55 16.56 5.05 -7.56
C PHE A 55 16.91 4.77 -6.09
N VAL A 56 15.93 4.41 -5.25
CA VAL A 56 16.12 4.17 -3.81
C VAL A 56 16.42 2.70 -3.46
N GLY A 57 16.81 1.88 -4.43
CA GLY A 57 17.13 0.45 -4.25
C GLY A 57 16.08 -0.52 -4.81
N GLY A 58 15.00 0.00 -5.39
CA GLY A 58 13.95 -0.79 -6.03
C GLY A 58 12.88 -1.31 -5.07
N ASN A 59 11.93 -2.05 -5.64
CA ASN A 59 10.74 -2.51 -4.93
C ASN A 59 11.08 -3.37 -3.71
N ALA A 60 12.08 -4.24 -3.81
CA ALA A 60 12.46 -5.14 -2.72
C ALA A 60 12.99 -4.38 -1.49
N ASP A 61 13.82 -3.37 -1.70
CA ASP A 61 14.40 -2.57 -0.62
C ASP A 61 13.36 -1.65 0.02
N LEU A 62 12.52 -1.01 -0.80
CA LEU A 62 11.39 -0.22 -0.30
C LEU A 62 10.42 -1.08 0.51
N MET A 63 10.00 -2.21 -0.05
CA MET A 63 9.10 -3.17 0.60
C MET A 63 9.64 -3.63 1.95
N LYS A 64 10.94 -3.97 2.01
CA LYS A 64 11.62 -4.32 3.26
C LYS A 64 11.63 -3.16 4.24
N SER A 65 11.82 -1.92 3.79
CA SER A 65 11.75 -0.73 4.65
C SER A 65 10.35 -0.51 5.22
N VAL A 66 9.30 -0.78 4.44
CA VAL A 66 7.90 -0.63 4.86
C VAL A 66 7.53 -1.65 5.93
N SER A 67 7.89 -2.93 5.74
CA SER A 67 7.52 -4.00 6.67
C SER A 67 8.48 -4.15 7.85
N LYS A 68 9.72 -3.63 7.75
CA LYS A 68 10.70 -3.71 8.82
C LYS A 68 10.13 -3.11 10.10
N ASP A 69 10.07 -3.95 11.13
CA ASP A 69 9.59 -3.61 12.47
C ASP A 69 8.12 -3.15 12.52
N LEU A 70 7.34 -3.24 11.43
CA LEU A 70 5.92 -2.89 11.41
C LEU A 70 5.13 -3.88 12.27
N LYS A 71 4.47 -3.39 13.31
CA LYS A 71 3.62 -4.20 14.21
C LYS A 71 2.17 -4.21 13.77
N SER A 72 1.65 -3.03 13.45
CA SER A 72 0.27 -2.85 13.01
C SER A 72 0.13 -1.54 12.24
N TYR A 73 -0.94 -1.43 11.47
CA TYR A 73 -1.34 -0.19 10.85
C TYR A 73 -2.87 -0.08 10.90
N LYS A 74 -3.37 1.15 10.79
CA LYS A 74 -4.80 1.43 10.68
C LYS A 74 -5.01 2.56 9.69
N ILE A 75 -5.87 2.36 8.70
CA ILE A 75 -6.31 3.44 7.82
C ILE A 75 -7.19 4.38 8.64
N ARG A 76 -6.82 5.65 8.67
CA ARG A 76 -7.48 6.69 9.47
C ARG A 76 -8.51 7.46 8.64
N LYS A 77 -8.14 7.81 7.41
CA LYS A 77 -8.94 8.66 6.53
C LYS A 77 -8.58 8.39 5.08
N VAL A 78 -9.60 8.38 4.23
CA VAL A 78 -9.46 8.37 2.77
C VAL A 78 -10.15 9.62 2.25
N GLU A 79 -9.44 10.39 1.44
CA GLU A 79 -9.96 11.58 0.78
C GLU A 79 -9.79 11.42 -0.72
N GLU A 80 -10.90 11.29 -1.45
CA GLU A 80 -10.92 11.20 -2.91
C GLU A 80 -11.38 12.53 -3.49
N LYS A 81 -10.61 13.06 -4.44
CA LYS A 81 -10.94 14.28 -5.17
C LYS A 81 -10.53 14.13 -6.63
N ASN A 82 -11.54 13.93 -7.49
CA ASN A 82 -11.36 13.68 -8.91
C ASN A 82 -10.49 12.43 -9.14
N GLU A 83 -9.36 12.59 -9.83
CA GLU A 83 -8.42 11.52 -10.17
C GLU A 83 -7.28 11.39 -9.15
N ILE A 84 -7.41 12.04 -7.99
CA ILE A 84 -6.42 12.00 -6.91
C ILE A 84 -7.09 11.49 -5.63
N ALA A 85 -6.41 10.63 -4.90
CA ALA A 85 -6.81 10.23 -3.56
C ALA A 85 -5.65 10.34 -2.58
N THR A 86 -5.97 10.61 -1.31
CA THR A 86 -5.01 10.62 -0.22
C THR A 86 -5.51 9.68 0.88
N VAL A 87 -4.66 8.73 1.25
CA VAL A 87 -4.93 7.78 2.34
C VAL A 87 -3.99 8.08 3.50
N THR A 88 -4.56 8.47 4.63
CA THR A 88 -3.81 8.68 5.87
C THR A 88 -3.80 7.40 6.69
N VAL A 89 -2.62 6.90 7.01
CA VAL A 89 -2.42 5.65 7.74
C VAL A 89 -1.65 5.89 9.02
N ASP A 90 -2.18 5.34 10.10
CA ASP A 90 -1.55 5.28 11.39
C ASP A 90 -0.75 3.97 11.52
N ALA A 91 0.58 4.02 11.39
CA ALA A 91 1.46 2.86 11.45
C ALA A 91 2.22 2.80 12.79
N VAL A 92 2.31 1.62 13.39
CA VAL A 92 3.04 1.38 14.65
C VAL A 92 4.23 0.47 14.38
N TYR A 93 5.43 0.97 14.67
CA TYR A 93 6.68 0.23 14.51
C TYR A 93 7.26 -0.18 15.86
N LYS A 94 8.09 -1.21 15.88
CA LYS A 94 8.79 -1.65 17.10
C LYS A 94 9.64 -0.51 17.66
N GLY A 95 9.49 -0.25 18.97
CA GLY A 95 10.26 0.76 19.70
C GLY A 95 9.92 2.21 19.36
N ASN A 96 8.97 2.47 18.46
CA ASN A 96 8.59 3.81 18.06
C ASN A 96 7.10 4.07 18.36
N PRO A 97 6.74 5.29 18.79
CA PRO A 97 5.34 5.68 18.83
C PRO A 97 4.77 5.68 17.40
N LYS A 98 3.44 5.65 17.35
CA LYS A 98 2.60 5.75 16.15
C LYS A 98 3.13 6.83 15.18
N LYS A 99 3.43 6.42 13.94
CA LYS A 99 3.78 7.30 12.81
C LYS A 99 2.57 7.48 11.90
N VAL A 100 2.36 8.70 11.43
CA VAL A 100 1.36 8.99 10.40
C VAL A 100 2.05 8.93 9.04
N ILE A 101 1.56 8.05 8.17
CA ILE A 101 2.00 7.89 6.78
C ILE A 101 0.88 8.43 5.89
N VAL A 102 1.26 9.14 4.84
CA VAL A 102 0.32 9.67 3.85
C VAL A 102 0.67 9.05 2.50
N ILE A 103 -0.28 8.30 1.94
CA ILE A 103 -0.15 7.67 0.64
C ILE A 103 -1.00 8.48 -0.34
N GLU A 104 -0.37 9.03 -1.36
CA GLU A 104 -1.02 9.73 -2.46
C GLU A 104 -1.20 8.77 -3.62
N LEU A 105 -2.41 8.75 -4.18
CA LEU A 105 -2.79 7.89 -5.29
C LEU A 105 -3.34 8.72 -6.44
N GLU A 106 -3.14 8.21 -7.64
CA GLU A 106 -3.67 8.74 -8.88
C GLU A 106 -4.52 7.66 -9.56
N LYS A 107 -5.62 8.09 -10.19
CA LYS A 107 -6.47 7.20 -10.98
C LYS A 107 -5.85 7.04 -12.36
N THR A 108 -5.60 5.80 -12.75
CA THR A 108 -5.05 5.41 -14.05
C THR A 108 -6.04 4.53 -14.80
N ASP A 109 -5.75 4.20 -16.06
CA ASP A 109 -6.52 3.22 -16.84
C ASP A 109 -6.54 1.83 -16.17
N ASP A 110 -5.52 1.52 -15.38
CA ASP A 110 -5.38 0.28 -14.61
C ASP A 110 -5.98 0.38 -13.17
N GLY A 111 -6.74 1.44 -12.90
CA GLY A 111 -7.30 1.74 -11.57
C GLY A 111 -6.41 2.66 -10.73
N TRP A 112 -6.67 2.70 -9.42
CA TRP A 112 -5.90 3.54 -8.50
C TRP A 112 -4.47 3.01 -8.30
N LYS A 113 -3.49 3.89 -8.39
CA LYS A 113 -2.06 3.58 -8.22
C LYS A 113 -1.38 4.60 -7.32
N ILE A 114 -0.37 4.16 -6.56
CA ILE A 114 0.43 5.00 -5.68
C ILE A 114 1.35 5.87 -6.53
N SER A 115 1.19 7.19 -6.40
CA SER A 115 2.12 8.17 -6.98
C SER A 115 3.19 8.60 -5.97
N LYS A 116 2.88 8.54 -4.67
CA LYS A 116 3.81 8.88 -3.59
C LYS A 116 3.43 8.23 -2.25
N SER A 117 4.42 7.82 -1.46
CA SER A 117 4.23 7.13 -0.17
C SER A 117 5.42 7.32 0.78
#